data_AF-A0A914RDE6-F1
#
_entry.id   AF-A0A914RDE6-F1
#
_cell.length_a   1.000
_cell.length_b   1.000
_cell.length_c   1.000
_cell.angle_alpha   90.00
_cell.angle_beta   90.00
_cell.angle_gamma   90.00
#
_symmetry.space_group_name_H-M   'P 1'
#
loop_
_entity.id
_entity.type
_entity.pdbx_description
1 polymer ?
#
loop_
_entity_poly.entity_id
_entity_poly.type
_entity_poly.pdbx_seq_one_letter_code
_entity_poly.pdbx_strand_id
1 'polypeptide(L)'
;MAAAVDRVFVPVIHGALSTLLGIIMLAFSEFEFVVKYFFVVMTALIAIGIVSPVDGTDKLPPPPALRRSRNKRLVQEMQTHRRNDSDDSNTGTLGPENV
;
A
#
# COMPACT_ATOMS: atom_id res chain seq x y z
N MET A 1 1.36 -1.24 -5.45
CA MET A 1 2.24 -2.30 -4.93
C MET A 1 3.34 -1.72 -4.04
N ALA A 2 4.10 -0.72 -4.52
CA ALA A 2 5.17 -0.06 -3.75
C ALA A 2 4.77 0.42 -2.34
N ALA A 3 3.65 1.14 -2.20
CA ALA A 3 3.19 1.64 -0.90
C ALA A 3 2.82 0.54 0.12
N ALA A 4 2.52 -0.69 -0.33
CA ALA A 4 2.27 -1.81 0.56
C ALA A 4 3.59 -2.40 1.08
N VAL A 5 4.60 -2.51 0.20
CA VAL A 5 5.95 -2.99 0.55
C VAL A 5 6.60 -2.06 1.56
N ASP A 6 6.56 -0.74 1.35
CA ASP A 6 7.17 0.23 2.28
C ASP A 6 6.66 0.10 3.72
N ARG A 7 5.37 -0.25 3.91
CA ARG A 7 4.79 -0.38 5.25
C ARG A 7 5.12 -1.68 5.96
N VAL A 8 5.39 -2.75 5.21
CA VAL A 8 5.69 -4.08 5.77
C VAL A 8 7.19 -4.38 5.79
N PHE A 9 8.00 -3.65 5.02
CA PHE A 9 9.44 -3.89 4.91
C PHE A 9 10.17 -3.71 6.24
N VAL A 10 9.93 -2.59 6.93
CA VAL A 10 10.58 -2.29 8.22
C VAL A 10 10.32 -3.37 9.28
N PRO A 11 9.07 -3.76 9.60
CA PRO A 11 8.81 -4.82 10.58
C PRO A 11 9.34 -6.20 10.14
N VAL A 12 9.38 -6.50 8.83
CA VAL A 12 9.93 -7.77 8.32
C VAL A 12 11.44 -7.86 8.55
N ILE A 13 12.19 -6.80 8.22
CA ILE A 13 13.64 -6.78 8.47
C ILE A 13 13.93 -6.86 9.97
N HIS A 14 13.17 -6.14 10.79
CA HIS A 14 13.35 -6.19 12.25
C HIS A 14 13.08 -7.60 12.80
N GLY A 15 11.98 -8.24 12.37
CA GLY A 15 11.66 -9.61 12.76
C GLY A 15 12.70 -10.63 12.31
N ALA A 16 13.22 -10.49 11.09
CA ALA A 16 14.29 -11.34 10.59
C ALA A 16 15.58 -11.20 11.44
N LEU A 17 15.98 -9.98 11.79
CA LEU A 17 17.13 -9.72 12.65
C LEU A 17 16.95 -10.28 14.06
N SER A 18 15.78 -10.10 14.68
CA SER A 18 15.48 -10.68 16.00
C SER A 18 15.56 -12.21 15.98
N THR A 19 15.11 -12.83 14.89
CA THR A 19 15.17 -14.29 14.73
C THR A 19 16.61 -14.77 14.52
N LEU A 20 17.39 -14.05 13.70
CA LEU A 20 18.81 -14.34 13.47
C LEU A 20 19.62 -14.25 14.76
N LEU A 21 19.36 -13.22 15.57
CA LEU A 21 19.97 -13.06 16.90
C LEU A 21 19.54 -14.18 17.86
N GLY A 22 18.29 -14.62 17.82
CA GLY A 22 17.81 -15.73 18.65
C GLY A 22 18.50 -17.05 18.30
N ILE A 23 18.71 -17.31 17.00
CA ILE A 23 19.32 -18.58 16.57
C ILE A 23 20.85 -18.59 16.64
N ILE A 24 21.51 -17.45 16.89
CA ILE A 24 22.97 -17.39 16.97
C ILE A 24 23.54 -18.25 18.09
N MET A 25 22.75 -18.47 19.16
CA MET A 25 23.12 -19.37 20.25
C MET A 25 23.21 -20.83 19.79
N LEU A 26 22.43 -21.24 18.78
CA LEU A 26 22.49 -22.59 18.21
C LEU A 26 23.78 -22.83 17.41
N ALA A 27 24.45 -21.77 16.93
CA ALA A 27 25.69 -21.88 16.16
C ALA A 27 26.87 -22.40 17.02
N PHE A 28 26.81 -22.22 18.34
CA PHE A 28 27.84 -22.66 19.29
C PHE A 28 27.51 -23.99 19.97
N SER A 29 26.51 -24.73 19.45
CA SER A 29 26.14 -26.03 20.01
C SER A 29 27.22 -27.09 19.71
N GLU A 30 27.58 -27.89 20.71
CA GLU A 30 28.52 -29.03 20.57
C GLU A 30 27.97 -30.14 19.64
N PHE A 31 26.65 -30.17 19.45
CA PHE A 31 26.00 -31.16 18.62
C PHE A 31 25.95 -30.71 17.16
N GLU A 32 26.69 -31.39 16.27
CA GLU A 32 26.64 -31.12 14.82
C GLU A 32 25.23 -31.21 14.24
N PHE A 33 24.37 -32.06 14.82
CA PHE A 33 22.96 -32.16 14.46
C PHE A 33 22.24 -30.81 14.62
N VAL A 34 22.51 -30.10 15.72
CA VAL A 34 21.89 -28.81 16.00
C VAL A 34 22.35 -27.75 15.00
N VAL A 35 23.65 -27.70 14.73
CA VAL A 35 24.21 -26.71 13.78
C VAL A 35 23.73 -26.99 12.36
N LYS A 36 23.82 -28.24 11.87
CA LYS A 36 23.46 -28.56 10.47
C LYS A 36 21.96 -28.49 10.18
N TYR A 37 21.11 -28.92 11.09
CA TYR A 37 19.67 -29.08 10.78
C TYR A 37 18.82 -27.93 11.31
N PHE A 38 19.23 -27.26 12.38
CA PHE A 38 18.46 -26.13 12.92
C PHE A 38 19.09 -24.80 12.52
N PHE A 39 20.37 -24.58 12.83
CA PHE A 39 21.00 -23.28 12.55
C PHE A 39 21.12 -23.00 11.04
N VAL A 40 21.66 -23.94 10.27
CA VAL A 40 21.83 -23.75 8.81
C VAL A 40 20.49 -23.65 8.09
N VAL A 41 19.50 -24.50 8.43
CA VAL A 41 18.18 -24.45 7.81
C VAL A 41 17.44 -23.15 8.15
N MET A 42 17.43 -22.74 9.42
CA MET A 42 16.77 -21.49 9.83
C MET A 42 17.43 -20.26 9.21
N THR A 43 18.76 -20.21 9.17
CA THR A 43 19.49 -19.11 8.51
C THR A 43 19.20 -19.08 7.01
N ALA A 44 19.16 -20.24 6.34
CA ALA A 44 18.80 -20.34 4.93
C ALA A 44 17.36 -19.88 4.67
N LEU A 45 16.40 -20.26 5.52
CA LEU A 45 15.00 -19.82 5.40
C LEU A 45 14.87 -18.29 5.55
N ILE A 46 15.60 -17.68 6.48
CA ILE A 46 15.60 -16.22 6.65
C ILE A 46 16.23 -15.55 5.41
N ALA A 47 17.34 -16.08 4.90
CA ALA A 47 17.99 -15.55 3.71
C ALA A 47 17.07 -15.64 2.48
N ILE A 48 16.42 -16.79 2.26
CA ILE A 48 15.44 -16.99 1.18
C ILE A 48 14.25 -16.03 1.39
N GLY A 49 13.72 -15.89 2.60
CA GLY A 49 12.60 -14.99 2.89
C GLY A 49 12.88 -13.51 2.58
N ILE A 50 14.13 -13.07 2.71
CA ILE A 50 14.57 -11.70 2.38
C ILE A 50 14.96 -11.55 0.91
N VAL A 51 15.55 -12.58 0.29
CA VAL A 51 16.13 -12.54 -1.07
C VAL A 51 15.15 -12.98 -2.16
N SER A 52 14.21 -13.88 -1.88
CA SER A 52 13.18 -14.31 -2.84
C SER A 52 12.27 -13.23 -3.46
N PRO A 53 12.17 -11.97 -2.98
CA PRO A 53 11.57 -10.92 -3.81
C PRO A 53 12.34 -10.57 -5.09
N VAL A 54 13.55 -11.10 -5.33
CA VAL A 54 14.38 -10.73 -6.51
C VAL A 54 13.94 -11.36 -7.83
N ASP A 55 13.17 -12.47 -7.82
CA ASP A 55 12.62 -13.08 -9.04
C ASP A 55 11.34 -12.35 -9.47
N GLY A 56 11.49 -11.07 -9.83
CA GLY A 56 10.45 -10.18 -10.31
C GLY A 56 9.99 -10.48 -11.74
N THR A 57 9.64 -11.73 -12.05
CA THR A 57 9.13 -12.12 -13.38
C THR A 57 7.77 -12.80 -13.32
N ASP A 58 6.84 -12.28 -12.53
CA ASP A 58 5.44 -12.35 -12.94
C ASP A 58 4.95 -10.93 -13.14
N LYS A 59 4.91 -10.56 -14.42
CA LYS A 59 4.10 -9.46 -14.91
C LYS A 59 2.66 -9.73 -14.48
N LEU A 60 2.31 -9.33 -13.27
CA LEU A 60 0.91 -9.31 -12.87
C LEU A 60 0.22 -8.34 -13.84
N PRO A 61 -0.77 -8.77 -14.62
CA PRO A 61 -1.53 -7.85 -15.46
C PRO A 61 -2.03 -6.72 -14.57
N PRO A 62 -2.01 -5.47 -15.07
CA PRO A 62 -2.41 -4.32 -14.27
C PRO A 62 -3.78 -4.62 -13.64
N PRO A 63 -3.94 -4.45 -12.32
CA PRO A 63 -5.22 -4.70 -11.68
C PRO A 63 -6.28 -3.87 -12.40
N PRO A 64 -7.43 -4.47 -12.78
CA PRO A 64 -8.49 -3.74 -13.45
C PRO A 64 -8.81 -2.52 -12.60
N ALA A 65 -8.69 -1.33 -13.19
CA ALA A 65 -8.92 -0.07 -12.51
C ALA A 65 -10.29 -0.14 -11.85
N LEU A 66 -10.31 -0.38 -10.53
CA LEU A 66 -11.52 -0.39 -9.75
C LEU A 66 -12.08 1.02 -9.90
N ARG A 67 -13.12 1.14 -10.72
CA ARG A 67 -13.68 2.38 -11.27
C ARG A 67 -14.33 3.18 -10.13
N ARG A 68 -13.50 3.68 -9.21
CA ARG A 68 -13.84 4.52 -8.04
C ARG A 68 -14.20 5.95 -8.46
N SER A 69 -14.50 6.16 -9.74
CA SER A 69 -14.86 7.46 -10.31
C SER A 69 -16.37 7.69 -10.38
N ARG A 70 -17.21 6.67 -10.10
CA ARG A 70 -18.68 6.86 -10.11
C ARG A 70 -19.16 7.76 -8.96
N ASN A 71 -18.65 7.55 -7.75
CA ASN A 71 -19.10 8.33 -6.58
C ASN A 71 -18.65 9.79 -6.63
N LYS A 72 -17.45 10.08 -7.17
CA LYS A 72 -17.00 11.47 -7.33
C LYS A 72 -17.84 12.24 -8.36
N ARG A 73 -18.26 11.57 -9.44
CA ARG A 73 -19.09 12.19 -10.48
C ARG A 73 -20.50 12.50 -9.97
N LEU A 74 -21.10 11.59 -9.19
CA LEU A 74 -22.41 11.81 -8.57
C LEU A 74 -22.37 12.97 -7.55
N VAL A 75 -21.33 13.03 -6.71
CA VAL A 75 -21.17 14.13 -5.75
C VAL A 75 -20.93 15.47 -6.47
N GLN A 76 -20.16 15.46 -7.56
CA GLN A 76 -19.95 16.66 -8.37
C GLN A 76 -21.24 17.11 -9.07
N GLU A 77 -22.04 16.18 -9.60
CA GLU A 77 -23.34 16.46 -10.23
C GLU A 77 -24.36 17.01 -9.22
N MET A 78 -24.42 16.46 -8.00
CA MET A 78 -25.22 17.02 -6.91
C MET A 78 -24.77 18.42 -6.50
N GLN A 79 -23.46 18.70 -6.56
CA GLN A 79 -22.92 20.03 -6.24
C GLN A 79 -23.13 21.04 -7.37
N THR A 80 -23.10 20.63 -8.63
CA THR A 80 -23.41 21.52 -9.76
C THR A 80 -24.89 21.84 -9.86
N HIS A 81 -25.79 20.89 -9.54
CA HIS A 81 -27.22 21.19 -9.44
C HIS A 81 -27.51 22.19 -8.32
N ARG A 82 -26.89 21.99 -7.13
CA ARG A 82 -26.99 22.94 -6.01
C ARG A 82 -26.43 24.33 -6.33
N ARG A 83 -25.36 24.43 -7.14
CA ARG A 83 -24.76 25.72 -7.52
C ARG A 83 -25.61 26.49 -8.53
N ASN A 84 -26.23 25.79 -9.49
CA ASN A 84 -27.03 26.43 -10.53
C ASN A 84 -28.28 27.12 -9.97
N ASP A 85 -28.92 26.51 -8.96
CA ASP A 85 -30.08 27.11 -8.27
C ASP A 85 -29.75 28.40 -7.48
N SER A 86 -28.46 28.71 -7.28
CA SER A 86 -28.01 29.87 -6.49
C SER A 86 -27.85 31.15 -7.34
N ASP A 87 -27.60 31.00 -8.65
CA ASP A 87 -27.25 32.12 -9.53
C ASP A 87 -28.47 32.84 -10.13
N ASP A 88 -29.66 32.21 -10.13
CA ASP A 88 -30.89 32.80 -10.68
C ASP A 88 -31.63 33.78 -9.72
N SER A 89 -31.08 34.06 -8.53
CA SER A 89 -31.71 34.97 -7.56
C SER A 89 -31.22 36.43 -7.61
N ASN A 90 -30.41 36.84 -8.59
CA ASN A 90 -29.98 38.24 -8.68
C ASN A 90 -29.82 38.77 -10.12
N THR A 91 -30.94 39.01 -10.81
CA THR A 91 -31.01 40.02 -11.88
C THR A 91 -32.17 41.00 -11.63
N GLY A 92 -31.90 42.03 -10.83
CA GLY A 92 -32.29 43.42 -11.11
C GLY A 92 -33.77 43.81 -11.08
N THR A 93 -34.24 44.25 -9.92
CA THR A 93 -35.28 45.28 -9.76
C THR A 93 -34.68 46.68 -10.01
N LEU A 94 -35.49 47.58 -10.61
CA LEU A 94 -35.43 49.05 -10.76
C LEU A 94 -35.09 49.63 -12.16
N GLY A 95 -36.09 50.29 -12.78
CA GLY A 95 -36.03 51.06 -14.05
C GLY A 95 -35.41 52.47 -13.87
N PRO A 96 -35.91 53.57 -14.47
CA PRO A 96 -36.80 53.77 -15.63
C PRO A 96 -36.09 54.54 -16.78
N GLU A 97 -36.46 54.33 -18.05
CA GLU A 97 -36.10 55.32 -19.09
C GLU A 97 -37.23 55.51 -20.12
N ASN A 98 -37.57 56.78 -20.29
CA ASN A 98 -38.31 57.39 -21.41
C ASN A 98 -37.76 56.88 -22.75
N VAL A 99 -38.56 56.70 -23.81
CA VAL A 99 -39.15 57.72 -24.72
C VAL A 99 -40.28 57.11 -25.53
#